data_AF-A0A930BDE9-F1
#
_entry.id   AF-A0A930BDE9-F1
#
_cell.length_a   1.000
_cell.length_b   1.000
_cell.length_c   1.000
_cell.angle_alpha   90.00
_cell.angle_beta   90.00
_cell.angle_gamma   90.00
#
_symmetry.space_group_name_H-M   'P 1'
#
loop_
_entity.id
_entity.type
_entity.pdbx_description
1 polymer ?
#
loop_
_entity_poly.entity_id
_entity_poly.type
_entity_poly.pdbx_seq_one_letter_code
_entity_poly.pdbx_strand_id
1 'polypeptide(L)'
;MKRNKRLFGKTAVGAILMFFYLPIIYVVIFSFNSSKSLTHFTGFSVEWYRKMVENSDMMIALYTTIGVALLATAVSTVIGTISAIGISKSGKIVKRLIGQLNDLPIMNPEIVTAIGLMMLFITFRIEKGLITMIIAHITFCIPYVMLSIMPKLKSLDGNLADAAMDLGATPWQALVKVIVPQIKPGIVAGALIAFTMSIDDFVISYFVTGRGIKNLSIMVYTMSKRLNPSINAISTLIVAFIGIMLVIINVVPMVKSKLNKNRDTLNRNRKVAKRIAFGMSAVLILSVFGGKYLFTTEGKYKGKTLHVYNWGEYMAPGIISAFEKKTGAKVVMDNFDSNEQMYIKVANGESYDVLVPSDYMIERLKKEGKLRKLNKKKLTAIQDLYSGVKNLPYDRNNDYSVPYFWGSVGIVYNKKKVSEEDIKKQGFSIFQNKKYKGRTYLYDSERDSFMMALKDLGYSMNTRDKREINEAYRWLLKAVENTKPEMVTDEIIDNMAQGRRDIAVMYSGDAAYVMKENKDMAFWLPKSGTNVWSDAMVIPKNAKEVDLAHEFINFVTSRDIAYKNSEYVGYSSPNDSVFDEMRNDKNTYGDISAYTPRVKYPRDEVFAFDEINKKIISNLWSKVKIYASTKR
;
A
#
# COMPACT_ATOMS: atom_id res chain seq x y z
N MET A 1 -50.39 -5.14 12.29
CA MET A 1 -49.13 -5.74 11.76
C MET A 1 -48.19 -4.81 10.95
N LYS A 2 -48.64 -3.71 10.30
CA LYS A 2 -47.74 -2.83 9.50
C LYS A 2 -46.82 -1.89 10.32
N ARG A 3 -47.14 -1.59 11.59
CA ARG A 3 -46.42 -0.60 12.43
C ARG A 3 -45.12 -1.16 13.03
N ASN A 4 -45.11 -2.41 13.49
CA ASN A 4 -43.91 -3.08 14.04
C ASN A 4 -42.84 -3.38 12.99
N LYS A 5 -43.22 -3.74 11.75
CA LYS A 5 -42.26 -3.91 10.65
C LYS A 5 -41.58 -2.59 10.25
N ARG A 6 -42.26 -1.45 10.39
CA ARG A 6 -41.68 -0.11 10.18
C ARG A 6 -40.73 0.31 11.30
N LEU A 7 -41.01 -0.06 12.55
CA LEU A 7 -40.13 0.23 13.68
C LEU A 7 -38.84 -0.59 13.58
N PHE A 8 -38.96 -1.91 13.35
CA PHE A 8 -37.81 -2.80 13.12
C PHE A 8 -36.96 -2.36 11.92
N GLY A 9 -37.58 -1.97 10.80
CA GLY A 9 -36.86 -1.46 9.64
C GLY A 9 -36.10 -0.16 9.95
N LYS A 10 -36.69 0.78 10.70
CA LYS A 10 -36.02 2.02 11.10
C LYS A 10 -34.88 1.78 12.09
N THR A 11 -35.07 0.88 13.05
CA THR A 11 -34.01 0.51 14.01
C THR A 11 -32.87 -0.23 13.31
N ALA A 12 -33.17 -1.13 12.37
CA ALA A 12 -32.17 -1.83 11.57
C ALA A 12 -31.37 -0.85 10.70
N VAL A 13 -32.04 0.08 10.00
CA VAL A 13 -31.36 1.14 9.23
C VAL A 13 -30.51 2.02 10.15
N GLY A 14 -31.02 2.41 11.31
CA GLY A 14 -30.26 3.18 12.30
C GLY A 14 -29.01 2.46 12.78
N ALA A 15 -29.12 1.16 13.09
CA ALA A 15 -27.99 0.33 13.49
C ALA A 15 -26.95 0.17 12.37
N ILE A 16 -27.40 -0.01 11.12
CA ILE A 16 -26.51 -0.08 9.95
C ILE A 16 -25.77 1.24 9.75
N LEU A 17 -26.47 2.38 9.83
CA LEU A 17 -25.83 3.70 9.73
C LEU A 17 -24.82 3.89 10.86
N MET A 18 -25.17 3.54 12.10
CA MET A 18 -24.25 3.63 13.23
C MET A 18 -23.01 2.76 13.00
N PHE A 19 -23.18 1.53 12.52
CA PHE A 19 -22.07 0.62 12.21
C PHE A 19 -21.09 1.21 11.18
N PHE A 20 -21.59 1.87 10.13
CA PHE A 20 -20.73 2.49 9.11
C PHE A 20 -20.11 3.83 9.54
N TYR A 21 -20.83 4.68 10.26
CA TYR A 21 -20.34 6.01 10.63
C TYR A 21 -19.54 6.06 11.92
N LEU A 22 -19.75 5.13 12.86
CA LEU A 22 -19.04 5.13 14.14
C LEU A 22 -17.52 4.96 13.98
N PRO A 23 -16.99 4.05 13.14
CA PRO A 23 -15.55 3.98 12.88
C PRO A 23 -14.97 5.27 12.27
N ILE A 24 -15.74 5.95 11.41
CA ILE A 24 -15.33 7.23 10.82
C ILE A 24 -15.22 8.29 11.93
N ILE A 25 -16.24 8.42 12.76
CA ILE A 25 -16.24 9.34 13.91
C ILE A 25 -15.08 9.01 14.85
N TYR A 26 -14.80 7.73 15.08
CA TYR A 26 -13.69 7.27 15.91
C TYR A 26 -12.34 7.77 15.37
N VAL A 27 -12.07 7.57 14.07
CA VAL A 27 -10.85 8.06 13.41
C VAL A 27 -10.75 9.58 13.51
N VAL A 28 -11.85 10.30 13.33
CA VAL A 28 -11.89 11.77 13.46
C VAL A 28 -11.54 12.20 14.89
N ILE A 29 -12.11 11.56 15.91
CA ILE A 29 -11.79 11.87 17.31
C ILE A 29 -10.32 11.58 17.61
N PHE A 30 -9.82 10.40 17.23
CA PHE A 30 -8.43 10.00 17.47
C PHE A 30 -7.40 10.76 16.64
N SER A 31 -7.81 11.46 15.58
CA SER A 31 -6.95 12.41 14.87
C SER A 31 -6.50 13.59 15.74
N PHE A 32 -7.27 13.90 16.80
CA PHE A 32 -6.96 14.93 17.78
C PHE A 32 -6.32 14.38 19.06
N ASN A 33 -5.87 13.12 19.08
CA ASN A 33 -5.27 12.53 20.27
C ASN A 33 -3.84 13.06 20.50
N SER A 34 -3.47 13.37 21.74
CA SER A 34 -2.12 13.82 22.10
C SER A 34 -1.08 12.70 22.16
N SER A 35 -1.50 11.44 22.25
CA SER A 35 -0.60 10.29 22.28
C SER A 35 -0.60 9.51 20.98
N LYS A 36 0.33 8.56 20.86
CA LYS A 36 0.37 7.57 19.77
C LYS A 36 -0.69 6.47 19.89
N SER A 37 -1.46 6.45 20.98
CA SER A 37 -2.45 5.41 21.21
C SER A 37 -3.64 5.56 20.27
N LEU A 38 -4.01 4.48 19.61
CA LEU A 38 -5.22 4.40 18.79
C LEU A 38 -6.44 3.94 19.58
N THR A 39 -6.28 3.60 20.87
CA THR A 39 -7.36 3.04 21.71
C THR A 39 -7.64 3.88 22.94
N HIS A 40 -6.66 4.63 23.44
CA HIS A 40 -6.78 5.48 24.61
C HIS A 40 -6.63 6.96 24.24
N PHE A 41 -7.70 7.73 24.43
CA PHE A 41 -7.67 9.17 24.24
C PHE A 41 -7.02 9.83 25.46
N THR A 42 -5.81 10.37 25.30
CA THR A 42 -5.03 10.94 26.40
C THR A 42 -5.26 12.44 26.57
N GLY A 43 -5.59 13.14 25.48
CA GLY A 43 -5.83 14.59 25.48
C GLY A 43 -6.00 15.14 24.07
N PHE A 44 -6.51 16.37 23.97
CA PHE A 44 -6.71 17.04 22.68
C PHE A 44 -5.41 17.67 22.17
N SER A 45 -5.04 17.42 20.91
CA SER A 45 -3.87 17.99 20.23
C SER A 45 -4.07 18.04 18.71
N VAL A 46 -3.45 19.01 18.05
CA VAL A 46 -3.39 19.11 16.58
C VAL A 46 -2.02 18.71 16.03
N GLU A 47 -1.17 18.11 16.86
CA GLU A 47 0.22 17.76 16.53
C GLU A 47 0.32 16.86 15.28
N TRP A 48 -0.61 15.93 15.08
CA TRP A 48 -0.60 15.05 13.92
C TRP A 48 -0.87 15.78 12.61
N TYR A 49 -1.70 16.83 12.64
CA TYR A 49 -1.91 17.71 11.49
C TYR A 49 -0.66 18.53 11.19
N ARG A 50 0.04 19.02 12.22
CA ARG A 50 1.32 19.72 12.06
C ARG A 50 2.38 18.80 11.45
N LYS A 51 2.56 17.59 12.00
CA LYS A 51 3.47 16.56 11.47
C LYS A 51 3.14 16.18 10.03
N MET A 52 1.85 16.18 9.67
CA MET A 52 1.42 15.91 8.30
C MET A 52 1.83 17.04 7.35
N VAL A 53 1.61 18.30 7.73
CA VAL A 53 2.00 19.47 6.89
C VAL A 53 3.52 19.59 6.76
N GLU A 54 4.26 19.27 7.84
CA GLU A 54 5.73 19.23 7.83
C GLU A 54 6.29 18.07 6.98
N ASN A 55 5.47 17.06 6.68
CA ASN A 55 5.85 15.93 5.83
C ASN A 55 5.61 16.28 4.35
N SER A 56 6.70 16.52 3.62
CA SER A 56 6.67 16.85 2.19
C SER A 56 5.97 15.78 1.35
N ASP A 57 6.15 14.50 1.68
CA ASP A 57 5.57 13.40 0.90
C ASP A 57 4.05 13.38 1.06
N MET A 58 3.55 13.63 2.28
CA MET A 58 2.11 13.72 2.57
C MET A 58 1.47 14.88 1.82
N MET A 59 2.13 16.04 1.79
CA MET A 59 1.62 17.19 1.06
C MET A 59 1.64 16.97 -0.46
N ILE A 60 2.70 16.35 -1.00
CA ILE A 60 2.76 15.96 -2.42
C ILE A 60 1.64 14.98 -2.75
N ALA A 61 1.35 14.01 -1.89
CA ALA A 61 0.27 13.05 -2.09
C ALA A 61 -1.11 13.72 -2.08
N LEU A 62 -1.34 14.69 -1.19
CA LEU A 62 -2.55 15.51 -1.15
C LEU A 62 -2.74 16.27 -2.47
N TYR A 63 -1.72 17.00 -2.93
CA TYR A 63 -1.79 17.74 -4.19
C TYR A 63 -2.01 16.82 -5.38
N THR A 64 -1.30 15.69 -5.42
CA THR A 64 -1.45 14.68 -6.49
C THR A 64 -2.88 14.16 -6.56
N THR A 65 -3.49 13.84 -5.41
CA THR A 65 -4.88 13.34 -5.34
C THR A 65 -5.87 14.33 -5.94
N ILE A 66 -5.82 15.59 -5.49
CA ILE A 66 -6.77 16.60 -5.96
C ILE A 66 -6.51 16.96 -7.43
N GLY A 67 -5.24 17.08 -7.83
CA GLY A 67 -4.85 17.39 -9.20
C GLY A 67 -5.31 16.32 -10.20
N VAL A 68 -5.07 15.04 -9.88
CA VAL A 68 -5.50 13.90 -10.70
C VAL A 68 -7.02 13.85 -10.77
N ALA A 69 -7.71 13.97 -9.63
CA ALA A 69 -9.17 13.91 -9.59
C ALA A 69 -9.84 15.02 -10.41
N LEU A 70 -9.37 16.27 -10.28
CA LEU A 70 -9.91 17.39 -11.05
C LEU A 70 -9.67 17.21 -12.55
N LEU A 71 -8.46 16.81 -12.95
CA LEU A 71 -8.11 16.66 -14.35
C LEU A 71 -8.84 15.47 -14.99
N ALA A 72 -8.84 14.31 -14.31
CA ALA A 72 -9.54 13.12 -14.77
C ALA A 72 -11.04 13.39 -14.90
N THR A 73 -11.64 14.09 -13.94
CA THR A 73 -13.05 14.49 -13.99
C THR A 73 -13.32 15.42 -15.17
N ALA A 74 -12.53 16.47 -15.35
CA ALA A 74 -12.75 17.45 -16.41
C ALA A 74 -12.69 16.78 -17.78
N VAL A 75 -11.64 15.98 -18.03
CA VAL A 75 -11.42 15.32 -19.31
C VAL A 75 -12.44 14.21 -19.54
N SER A 76 -12.70 13.35 -18.56
CA SER A 76 -13.71 12.28 -18.67
C SER A 76 -15.12 12.84 -18.85
N THR A 77 -15.45 13.99 -18.25
CA THR A 77 -16.76 14.65 -18.43
C THR A 77 -16.93 15.08 -19.89
N VAL A 78 -15.91 15.69 -20.48
CA VAL A 78 -15.94 16.12 -21.89
C VAL A 78 -16.04 14.90 -22.82
N ILE A 79 -15.13 13.93 -22.66
CA ILE A 79 -15.08 12.73 -23.52
C ILE A 79 -16.36 11.90 -23.35
N GLY A 80 -16.80 11.66 -22.12
CA GLY A 80 -18.01 10.90 -21.81
C GLY A 80 -19.28 11.59 -22.31
N THR A 81 -19.38 12.92 -22.24
CA THR A 81 -20.52 13.67 -22.81
C THR A 81 -20.57 13.52 -24.33
N ILE A 82 -19.45 13.74 -25.01
CA ILE A 82 -19.37 13.59 -26.48
C ILE A 82 -19.69 12.16 -26.88
N SER A 83 -19.13 11.17 -26.18
CA SER A 83 -19.35 9.74 -26.43
C SER A 83 -20.82 9.35 -26.22
N ALA A 84 -21.45 9.82 -25.14
CA ALA A 84 -22.86 9.54 -24.87
C ALA A 84 -23.79 10.11 -25.97
N ILE A 85 -23.55 11.34 -26.40
CA ILE A 85 -24.31 11.98 -27.48
C ILE A 85 -24.10 11.22 -28.80
N GLY A 86 -22.85 10.94 -29.16
CA GLY A 86 -22.49 10.21 -30.38
C GLY A 86 -23.14 8.84 -30.44
N ILE A 87 -23.04 8.05 -29.36
CA ILE A 87 -23.66 6.72 -29.26
C ILE A 87 -25.19 6.80 -29.35
N SER A 88 -25.80 7.86 -28.79
CA SER A 88 -27.27 8.02 -28.83
C SER A 88 -27.82 8.18 -30.25
N LYS A 89 -27.04 8.78 -31.15
CA LYS A 89 -27.39 9.02 -32.56
C LYS A 89 -26.74 8.01 -33.53
N SER A 90 -25.94 7.07 -33.02
CA SER A 90 -25.27 6.04 -33.82
C SER A 90 -26.20 4.86 -34.18
N GLY A 91 -25.89 4.18 -35.29
CA GLY A 91 -26.59 2.95 -35.69
C GLY A 91 -26.45 1.80 -34.68
N LYS A 92 -27.32 0.79 -34.79
CA LYS A 92 -27.45 -0.32 -33.82
C LYS A 92 -26.12 -1.04 -33.50
N ILE A 93 -25.26 -1.24 -34.51
CA ILE A 93 -23.99 -1.95 -34.37
C ILE A 93 -22.99 -1.13 -33.52
N VAL A 94 -22.74 0.12 -33.89
CA VAL A 94 -21.83 1.02 -33.17
C VAL A 94 -22.30 1.22 -31.74
N LYS A 95 -23.60 1.42 -31.54
CA LYS A 95 -24.20 1.58 -30.22
C LYS A 95 -23.98 0.35 -29.33
N ARG A 96 -24.10 -0.86 -29.88
CA ARG A 96 -23.85 -2.11 -29.16
C ARG A 96 -22.36 -2.30 -28.84
N LEU A 97 -21.47 -2.11 -29.83
CA LEU A 97 -20.03 -2.31 -29.65
C LEU A 97 -19.42 -1.32 -28.64
N ILE A 98 -19.68 -0.02 -28.82
CA ILE A 98 -19.14 1.00 -27.91
C ILE A 98 -19.80 0.89 -26.52
N GLY A 99 -21.10 0.55 -26.46
CA GLY A 99 -21.78 0.27 -25.20
C GLY A 99 -21.11 -0.87 -24.43
N GLN A 100 -20.86 -2.01 -25.08
CA GLN A 100 -20.18 -3.15 -24.46
C GLN A 100 -18.76 -2.79 -23.98
N LEU A 101 -17.98 -2.07 -24.79
CA LEU A 101 -16.64 -1.61 -24.39
C LEU A 101 -16.69 -0.68 -23.18
N ASN A 102 -17.65 0.23 -23.14
CA ASN A 102 -17.85 1.15 -22.04
C ASN A 102 -18.29 0.45 -20.75
N ASP A 103 -19.02 -0.66 -20.85
CA ASP A 103 -19.49 -1.40 -19.69
C ASP A 103 -18.38 -2.28 -19.05
N LEU A 104 -17.32 -2.63 -19.80
CA LEU A 104 -16.23 -3.49 -19.31
C LEU A 104 -15.57 -2.99 -18.02
N PRO A 105 -15.16 -1.71 -17.87
CA PRO A 105 -14.54 -1.24 -16.64
C PRO A 105 -15.47 -1.26 -15.42
N ILE A 106 -16.80 -1.17 -15.65
CA ILE A 106 -17.80 -1.17 -14.58
C ILE A 106 -18.15 -2.61 -14.15
N MET A 107 -18.17 -3.55 -15.10
CA MET A 107 -18.55 -4.94 -14.84
C MET A 107 -17.42 -5.80 -14.26
N ASN A 108 -16.17 -5.47 -14.60
CA ASN A 108 -15.02 -6.22 -14.10
C ASN A 108 -14.60 -5.76 -12.71
N PRO A 109 -14.03 -6.65 -11.88
CA PRO A 109 -13.35 -6.23 -10.65
C PRO A 109 -12.27 -5.20 -10.96
N GLU A 110 -12.20 -4.14 -10.16
CA GLU A 110 -11.29 -3.00 -10.35
C GLU A 110 -9.82 -3.43 -10.53
N ILE A 111 -9.40 -4.47 -9.79
CA ILE A 111 -8.07 -5.07 -9.89
C ILE A 111 -7.74 -5.60 -11.29
N VAL A 112 -8.73 -6.12 -12.03
CA VAL A 112 -8.53 -6.63 -13.39
C VAL A 112 -8.24 -5.47 -14.34
N THR A 113 -8.98 -4.37 -14.20
CA THR A 113 -8.75 -3.14 -14.97
C THR A 113 -7.38 -2.54 -14.64
N ALA A 114 -7.00 -2.49 -13.36
CA ALA A 114 -5.72 -1.98 -12.90
C ALA A 114 -4.53 -2.77 -13.49
N ILE A 115 -4.58 -4.10 -13.39
CA ILE A 115 -3.53 -4.98 -13.94
C ILE A 115 -3.51 -4.91 -15.47
N GLY A 116 -4.67 -4.84 -16.12
CA GLY A 116 -4.78 -4.69 -17.58
C GLY A 116 -4.13 -3.39 -18.09
N LEU A 117 -4.43 -2.26 -17.45
CA LEU A 117 -3.80 -0.97 -17.78
C LEU A 117 -2.31 -0.95 -17.47
N MET A 118 -1.89 -1.56 -16.35
CA MET A 118 -0.46 -1.73 -16.05
C MET A 118 0.24 -2.52 -17.16
N MET A 119 -0.30 -3.67 -17.57
CA MET A 119 0.25 -4.47 -18.67
C MET A 119 0.24 -3.71 -20.00
N LEU A 120 -0.80 -2.91 -20.27
CA LEU A 120 -0.87 -2.05 -21.45
C LEU A 120 0.29 -1.04 -21.47
N PHE A 121 0.47 -0.27 -20.40
CA PHE A 121 1.56 0.72 -20.30
C PHE A 121 2.93 0.06 -20.44
N ILE A 122 3.11 -1.11 -19.83
CA ILE A 122 4.33 -1.91 -19.96
C ILE A 122 4.56 -2.34 -21.42
N THR A 123 3.53 -2.89 -22.08
CA THR A 123 3.62 -3.40 -23.47
C THR A 123 4.02 -2.29 -24.44
N PHE A 124 3.45 -1.10 -24.26
CA PHE A 124 3.78 0.08 -25.07
C PHE A 124 5.01 0.85 -24.56
N ARG A 125 5.72 0.33 -23.55
CA ARG A 125 6.89 0.96 -22.93
C ARG A 125 6.64 2.40 -22.46
N ILE A 126 5.40 2.67 -22.03
CA ILE A 126 5.01 3.94 -21.43
C ILE A 126 5.53 3.96 -20.00
N GLU A 127 6.40 4.91 -19.69
CA GLU A 127 6.96 5.05 -18.36
C GLU A 127 5.87 5.42 -17.35
N LYS A 128 5.71 4.60 -16.30
CA LYS A 128 4.71 4.82 -15.26
C LYS A 128 5.03 6.03 -14.39
N GLY A 129 3.98 6.71 -13.95
CA GLY A 129 4.02 7.87 -13.07
C GLY A 129 2.72 8.66 -13.13
N LEU A 130 2.81 9.99 -13.00
CA LEU A 130 1.62 10.85 -12.95
C LEU A 130 0.76 10.77 -14.21
N ILE A 131 1.37 10.68 -15.41
CA ILE A 131 0.63 10.67 -16.69
C ILE A 131 -0.16 9.37 -16.85
N THR A 132 0.45 8.22 -16.57
CA THR A 132 -0.25 6.92 -16.66
C THR A 132 -1.39 6.83 -15.66
N MET A 133 -1.22 7.40 -14.46
CA MET A 133 -2.29 7.54 -13.48
C MET A 133 -3.42 8.43 -14.02
N ILE A 134 -3.13 9.60 -14.58
CA ILE A 134 -4.17 10.46 -15.18
C ILE A 134 -4.91 9.75 -16.31
N ILE A 135 -4.20 9.08 -17.23
CA ILE A 135 -4.82 8.34 -18.34
C ILE A 135 -5.71 7.21 -17.82
N ALA A 136 -5.24 6.45 -16.84
CA ALA A 136 -6.01 5.39 -16.22
C ALA A 136 -7.29 5.94 -15.59
N HIS A 137 -7.18 7.05 -14.86
CA HIS A 137 -8.32 7.72 -14.23
C HIS A 137 -9.34 8.23 -15.24
N ILE A 138 -8.89 8.88 -16.32
CA ILE A 138 -9.77 9.28 -17.41
C ILE A 138 -10.51 8.07 -17.98
N THR A 139 -9.78 6.98 -18.23
CA THR A 139 -10.32 5.76 -18.87
C THR A 139 -11.43 5.15 -18.04
N PHE A 140 -11.24 5.00 -16.72
CA PHE A 140 -12.26 4.38 -15.87
C PHE A 140 -13.38 5.36 -15.46
N CYS A 141 -13.14 6.68 -15.46
CA CYS A 141 -14.17 7.68 -15.17
C CYS A 141 -15.18 7.90 -16.33
N ILE A 142 -14.76 7.73 -17.60
CA ILE A 142 -15.64 7.93 -18.77
C ILE A 142 -16.95 7.12 -18.67
N PRO A 143 -16.92 5.82 -18.34
CA PRO A 143 -18.14 5.03 -18.18
C PRO A 143 -19.13 5.60 -17.16
N TYR A 144 -18.65 6.08 -16.01
CA TYR A 144 -19.51 6.67 -14.98
C TYR A 144 -20.17 7.98 -15.44
N VAL A 145 -19.45 8.80 -16.21
CA VAL A 145 -20.03 9.99 -16.84
C VAL A 145 -21.14 9.59 -17.81
N MET A 146 -20.88 8.60 -18.66
CA MET A 146 -21.83 8.11 -19.66
C MET A 146 -23.08 7.50 -19.02
N LEU A 147 -22.94 6.73 -17.94
CA LEU A 147 -24.04 6.18 -17.16
C LEU A 147 -24.99 7.27 -16.62
N SER A 148 -24.49 8.46 -16.33
CA SER A 148 -25.30 9.59 -15.86
C SER A 148 -26.02 10.33 -17.00
N ILE A 149 -25.38 10.43 -18.17
CA ILE A 149 -25.89 11.22 -19.31
C ILE A 149 -26.85 10.39 -20.18
N MET A 150 -26.57 9.11 -20.42
CA MET A 150 -27.36 8.25 -21.32
C MET A 150 -28.84 8.17 -20.94
N PRO A 151 -29.25 8.02 -19.66
CA PRO A 151 -30.66 8.03 -19.29
C PRO A 151 -31.34 9.35 -19.64
N LYS A 152 -30.64 10.49 -19.52
CA LYS A 152 -31.17 11.80 -19.89
C LYS A 152 -31.33 11.95 -21.40
N LEU A 153 -30.35 11.50 -22.18
CA LEU A 153 -30.46 11.48 -23.65
C LEU A 153 -31.62 10.61 -24.12
N LYS A 154 -31.82 9.43 -23.53
CA LYS A 154 -32.95 8.54 -23.86
C LYS A 154 -34.32 9.13 -23.51
N SER A 155 -34.38 10.07 -22.56
CA SER A 155 -35.62 10.74 -22.16
C SER A 155 -35.99 11.95 -23.02
N LEU A 156 -35.08 12.42 -23.89
CA LEU A 156 -35.38 13.54 -24.80
C LEU A 156 -36.25 13.08 -25.96
N ASP A 157 -37.10 13.98 -26.44
CA ASP A 157 -37.78 13.80 -27.72
C ASP A 157 -36.72 13.69 -28.85
N GLY A 158 -36.86 12.65 -29.68
CA GLY A 158 -35.94 12.35 -30.77
C GLY A 158 -35.80 13.49 -31.77
N ASN A 159 -36.85 14.30 -31.94
CA ASN A 159 -36.97 15.36 -32.94
C ASN A 159 -36.49 16.74 -32.45
N LEU A 160 -36.07 16.88 -31.19
CA LEU A 160 -35.66 18.17 -30.61
C LEU A 160 -34.52 18.86 -31.37
N ALA A 161 -33.58 18.08 -31.90
CA ALA A 161 -32.47 18.62 -32.69
C ALA A 161 -32.95 19.11 -34.07
N ASP A 162 -33.85 18.36 -34.70
CA ASP A 162 -34.37 18.66 -36.03
C ASP A 162 -35.27 19.90 -35.99
N ALA A 163 -36.16 19.99 -35.00
CA ALA A 163 -36.98 21.17 -34.76
C ALA A 163 -36.15 22.45 -34.53
N ALA A 164 -34.98 22.34 -33.90
CA ALA A 164 -34.08 23.48 -33.74
C ALA A 164 -33.44 23.91 -35.07
N MET A 165 -33.09 22.93 -35.92
CA MET A 165 -32.51 23.20 -37.24
C MET A 165 -33.55 23.77 -38.22
N ASP A 166 -34.81 23.33 -38.14
CA ASP A 166 -35.93 23.89 -38.90
C ASP A 166 -36.18 25.37 -38.56
N LEU A 167 -35.89 25.78 -37.32
CA LEU A 167 -35.93 27.19 -36.88
C LEU A 167 -34.67 27.99 -37.24
N GLY A 168 -33.80 27.45 -38.10
CA GLY A 168 -32.59 28.12 -38.61
C GLY A 168 -31.34 27.93 -37.76
N ALA A 169 -31.33 27.05 -36.75
CA ALA A 169 -30.12 26.74 -36.01
C ALA A 169 -29.18 25.85 -36.82
N THR A 170 -27.87 26.12 -36.78
CA THR A 170 -26.90 25.17 -37.33
C THR A 170 -26.81 23.90 -36.45
N PRO A 171 -26.33 22.75 -36.97
CA PRO A 171 -26.19 21.52 -36.16
C PRO A 171 -25.39 21.74 -34.86
N TRP A 172 -24.35 22.58 -34.91
CA TRP A 172 -23.58 22.97 -33.73
C TRP A 172 -24.40 23.80 -32.74
N GLN A 173 -25.24 24.71 -33.24
CA GLN A 173 -26.14 25.50 -32.40
C GLN A 173 -27.25 24.62 -31.79
N ALA A 174 -27.82 23.68 -32.53
CA ALA A 174 -28.78 22.71 -32.00
C ALA A 174 -28.15 21.87 -30.87
N LEU A 175 -26.92 21.40 -31.06
CA LEU A 175 -26.17 20.69 -30.01
C LEU A 175 -25.95 21.56 -28.76
N VAL A 176 -25.32 22.72 -28.92
CA VAL A 176 -24.84 23.52 -27.79
C VAL A 176 -25.96 24.31 -27.11
N LYS A 177 -26.97 24.78 -27.85
CA LYS A 177 -28.06 25.62 -27.32
C LYS A 177 -29.32 24.82 -26.95
N VAL A 178 -29.52 23.62 -27.48
CA VAL A 178 -30.72 22.82 -27.21
C VAL A 178 -30.39 21.53 -26.48
N ILE A 179 -29.56 20.65 -27.06
CA ILE A 179 -29.29 19.32 -26.47
C ILE A 179 -28.48 19.42 -25.17
N VAL A 180 -27.32 20.09 -25.20
CA VAL A 180 -26.40 20.19 -24.04
C VAL A 180 -27.09 20.80 -22.80
N PRO A 181 -27.89 21.88 -22.90
CA PRO A 181 -28.61 22.42 -21.75
C PRO A 181 -29.62 21.44 -21.12
N GLN A 182 -30.27 20.60 -21.91
CA GLN A 182 -31.24 19.61 -21.43
C GLN A 182 -30.56 18.47 -20.67
N ILE A 183 -29.38 18.02 -21.13
CA ILE A 183 -28.60 16.96 -20.47
C ILE A 183 -27.65 17.49 -19.39
N LYS A 184 -27.55 18.81 -19.21
CA LYS A 184 -26.66 19.46 -18.24
C LYS A 184 -26.77 18.90 -16.82
N PRO A 185 -27.96 18.58 -16.27
CA PRO A 185 -28.06 17.94 -14.96
C PRO A 185 -27.34 16.58 -14.92
N GLY A 186 -27.42 15.80 -16.00
CA GLY A 186 -26.70 14.53 -16.15
C GLY A 186 -25.20 14.72 -16.32
N ILE A 187 -24.76 15.75 -17.05
CA ILE A 187 -23.33 16.09 -17.16
C ILE A 187 -22.74 16.44 -15.79
N VAL A 188 -23.44 17.27 -15.01
CA VAL A 188 -22.98 17.66 -13.66
C VAL A 188 -22.97 16.44 -12.74
N ALA A 189 -24.02 15.61 -12.74
CA ALA A 189 -24.05 14.39 -11.93
C ALA A 189 -22.92 13.41 -12.33
N GLY A 190 -22.68 13.22 -13.64
CA GLY A 190 -21.59 12.40 -14.15
C GLY A 190 -20.20 12.90 -13.74
N ALA A 191 -19.96 14.20 -13.84
CA ALA A 191 -18.71 14.81 -13.39
C ALA A 191 -18.45 14.60 -11.90
N LEU A 192 -19.49 14.69 -11.08
CA LEU A 192 -19.37 14.49 -9.63
C LEU A 192 -19.10 13.03 -9.29
N ILE A 193 -19.75 12.09 -9.97
CA ILE A 193 -19.45 10.66 -9.80
C ILE A 193 -18.01 10.37 -10.21
N ALA A 194 -17.56 10.86 -11.37
CA ALA A 194 -16.18 10.70 -11.83
C ALA A 194 -15.17 11.25 -10.82
N PHE A 195 -15.44 12.42 -10.25
CA PHE A 195 -14.59 13.02 -9.22
C PHE A 195 -14.52 12.19 -7.95
N THR A 196 -15.66 11.76 -7.43
CA THR A 196 -15.73 10.91 -6.23
C THR A 196 -14.99 9.60 -6.45
N MET A 197 -15.20 8.95 -7.59
CA MET A 197 -14.52 7.70 -7.94
C MET A 197 -13.01 7.89 -8.10
N SER A 198 -12.56 9.01 -8.67
CA SER A 198 -11.14 9.28 -8.87
C SER A 198 -10.37 9.62 -7.59
N ILE A 199 -11.01 10.19 -6.57
CA ILE A 199 -10.35 10.54 -5.31
C ILE A 199 -10.08 9.29 -4.47
N ASP A 200 -11.07 8.41 -4.40
CA ASP A 200 -11.02 7.22 -3.54
C ASP A 200 -10.28 6.05 -4.19
N ASP A 201 -9.94 6.17 -5.48
CA ASP A 201 -9.24 5.11 -6.20
C ASP A 201 -7.85 4.84 -5.60
N PHE A 202 -7.71 3.63 -5.07
CA PHE A 202 -6.45 3.07 -4.64
C PHE A 202 -5.92 2.06 -5.65
N VAL A 203 -6.78 1.15 -6.15
CA VAL A 203 -6.31 -0.05 -6.85
C VAL A 203 -5.72 0.33 -8.20
N ILE A 204 -6.43 1.10 -9.02
CA ILE A 204 -5.91 1.49 -10.34
C ILE A 204 -4.65 2.34 -10.15
N SER A 205 -4.72 3.36 -9.30
CA SER A 205 -3.61 4.24 -8.93
C SER A 205 -2.35 3.45 -8.56
N TYR A 206 -2.45 2.47 -7.65
CA TYR A 206 -1.32 1.72 -7.13
C TYR A 206 -0.58 0.90 -8.20
N PHE A 207 -1.32 0.30 -9.14
CA PHE A 207 -0.73 -0.53 -10.20
C PHE A 207 -0.20 0.29 -11.38
N VAL A 208 -0.83 1.42 -11.70
CA VAL A 208 -0.44 2.23 -12.86
C VAL A 208 0.50 3.39 -12.53
N THR A 209 0.71 3.68 -11.25
CA THR A 209 1.72 4.64 -10.80
C THR A 209 3.11 4.00 -10.69
N GLY A 210 4.12 4.85 -10.52
CA GLY A 210 5.52 4.49 -10.30
C GLY A 210 6.34 5.75 -10.04
N ARG A 211 7.64 5.58 -9.77
CA ARG A 211 8.58 6.69 -9.58
C ARG A 211 8.15 7.62 -8.44
N GLY A 212 7.79 7.04 -7.31
CA GLY A 212 7.46 7.72 -6.05
C GLY A 212 6.22 8.61 -6.12
N ILE A 213 5.47 8.59 -7.22
CA ILE A 213 4.20 9.28 -7.32
C ILE A 213 3.17 8.49 -6.53
N LYS A 214 2.70 9.08 -5.42
CA LYS A 214 1.68 8.51 -4.55
C LYS A 214 0.53 9.50 -4.45
N ASN A 215 -0.71 9.01 -4.52
CA ASN A 215 -1.88 9.77 -4.07
C ASN A 215 -2.13 9.44 -2.58
N LEU A 216 -3.12 10.09 -1.98
CA LEU A 216 -3.46 9.90 -0.57
C LEU A 216 -3.93 8.48 -0.29
N SER A 217 -4.71 7.88 -1.19
CA SER A 217 -5.23 6.52 -1.01
C SER A 217 -4.10 5.49 -0.94
N ILE A 218 -3.09 5.60 -1.80
CA ILE A 218 -1.86 4.80 -1.74
C ILE A 218 -1.13 5.05 -0.42
N MET A 219 -0.99 6.32 -0.02
CA MET A 219 -0.28 6.66 1.21
C MET A 219 -0.96 6.07 2.45
N VAL A 220 -2.28 6.26 2.59
CA VAL A 220 -3.08 5.69 3.68
C VAL A 220 -2.94 4.18 3.74
N TYR A 221 -3.01 3.48 2.59
CA TYR A 221 -2.80 2.03 2.54
C TYR A 221 -1.40 1.61 2.97
N THR A 222 -0.36 2.27 2.45
CA THR A 222 1.03 1.92 2.80
C THR A 222 1.34 2.19 4.27
N MET A 223 0.73 3.22 4.84
CA MET A 223 0.92 3.58 6.25
C MET A 223 0.06 2.73 7.17
N SER A 224 -1.14 2.28 6.75
CA SER A 224 -2.06 1.49 7.61
C SER A 224 -1.49 0.15 8.07
N LYS A 225 -0.41 -0.30 7.43
CA LYS A 225 0.32 -1.51 7.82
C LYS A 225 1.12 -1.37 9.12
N ARG A 226 1.32 -0.15 9.61
CA ARG A 226 1.89 0.12 10.95
C ARG A 226 1.04 1.16 11.68
N LEU A 227 1.08 1.15 13.01
CA LEU A 227 0.36 2.13 13.81
C LEU A 227 1.05 3.52 13.71
N ASN A 228 0.70 4.28 12.67
CA ASN A 228 1.09 5.68 12.53
C ASN A 228 -0.12 6.60 12.78
N PRO A 229 -0.18 7.32 13.92
CA PRO A 229 -1.31 8.19 14.25
C PRO A 229 -1.57 9.32 13.24
N SER A 230 -0.56 9.72 12.46
CA SER A 230 -0.74 10.70 11.36
C SER A 230 -1.73 10.22 10.29
N ILE A 231 -1.98 8.91 10.18
CA ILE A 231 -3.00 8.35 9.28
C ILE A 231 -4.39 8.88 9.67
N ASN A 232 -4.69 9.01 10.97
CA ASN A 232 -5.99 9.49 11.40
C ASN A 232 -6.24 10.93 10.94
N ALA A 233 -5.20 11.78 10.94
CA ALA A 233 -5.29 13.14 10.43
C ALA A 233 -5.56 13.15 8.92
N ILE A 234 -4.83 12.35 8.14
CA ILE A 234 -5.03 12.24 6.69
C ILE A 234 -6.43 11.71 6.36
N SER A 235 -6.84 10.61 6.99
CA SER A 235 -8.17 10.02 6.80
C SER A 235 -9.29 10.98 7.18
N THR A 236 -9.11 11.78 8.24
CA THR A 236 -10.05 12.83 8.63
C THR A 236 -10.20 13.90 7.56
N LEU A 237 -9.09 14.32 6.93
CA LEU A 237 -9.14 15.30 5.84
C LEU A 237 -9.81 14.74 4.59
N ILE A 238 -9.55 13.48 4.22
CA ILE A 238 -10.22 12.81 3.10
C ILE A 238 -11.73 12.76 3.35
N VAL A 239 -12.15 12.31 4.53
CA VAL A 239 -13.56 12.23 4.93
C VAL A 239 -14.20 13.62 4.93
N ALA A 240 -13.55 14.62 5.52
CA ALA A 240 -14.04 15.99 5.55
C ALA A 240 -14.19 16.55 4.13
N PHE A 241 -13.21 16.30 3.26
CA PHE A 241 -13.23 16.74 1.87
C PHE A 241 -14.38 16.11 1.07
N ILE A 242 -14.53 14.77 1.14
CA ILE A 242 -15.63 14.04 0.50
C ILE A 242 -16.97 14.51 1.07
N GLY A 243 -17.08 14.68 2.38
CA GLY A 243 -18.28 15.17 3.06
C GLY A 243 -18.69 16.57 2.61
N ILE A 244 -17.75 17.52 2.58
CA ILE A 244 -17.98 18.89 2.07
C ILE A 244 -18.43 18.84 0.61
N MET A 245 -17.80 18.01 -0.22
CA MET A 245 -18.20 17.84 -1.62
C MET A 245 -19.61 17.26 -1.74
N LEU A 246 -19.95 16.19 -1.03
CA LEU A 246 -21.31 15.62 -1.03
C LEU A 246 -22.37 16.61 -0.57
N VAL A 247 -22.06 17.44 0.43
CA VAL A 247 -22.94 18.53 0.88
C VAL A 247 -23.11 19.56 -0.24
N ILE A 248 -22.03 20.02 -0.85
CA ILE A 248 -22.09 20.96 -1.99
C ILE A 248 -22.93 20.38 -3.12
N ILE A 249 -22.73 19.10 -3.47
CA ILE A 249 -23.42 18.39 -4.53
C ILE A 249 -24.93 18.30 -4.29
N ASN A 250 -25.35 17.96 -3.07
CA ASN A 250 -26.75 17.70 -2.77
C ASN A 250 -27.51 18.98 -2.36
N VAL A 251 -26.85 19.89 -1.66
CA VAL A 251 -27.48 21.09 -1.10
C VAL A 251 -27.49 22.24 -2.09
N VAL A 252 -26.42 22.47 -2.87
CA VAL A 252 -26.36 23.62 -3.79
C VAL A 252 -27.47 23.56 -4.86
N PRO A 253 -27.75 22.43 -5.54
CA PRO A 253 -28.85 22.35 -6.49
C PRO A 253 -30.22 22.56 -5.85
N MET A 254 -30.41 22.05 -4.62
CA MET A 254 -31.66 22.18 -3.85
C MET A 254 -31.92 23.62 -3.41
N VAL A 255 -30.88 24.34 -2.98
CA VAL A 255 -30.96 25.76 -2.64
C VAL A 255 -31.17 26.60 -3.91
N LYS A 256 -30.52 26.24 -5.02
CA LYS A 256 -30.65 26.95 -6.29
C LYS A 256 -32.01 26.76 -6.95
N SER A 257 -32.65 25.60 -6.79
CA SER A 257 -34.02 25.37 -7.28
C SER A 257 -35.06 26.13 -6.45
N LYS A 258 -34.83 26.28 -5.13
CA LYS A 258 -35.65 27.14 -4.26
C LYS A 258 -35.47 28.64 -4.57
N LEU A 259 -34.24 29.10 -4.79
CA LEU A 259 -33.94 30.50 -5.12
C LEU A 259 -34.43 30.90 -6.53
N ASN A 260 -34.41 29.99 -7.50
CA ASN A 260 -34.92 30.26 -8.87
C ASN A 260 -36.46 30.38 -8.95
N LYS A 261 -37.20 30.14 -7.87
CA LYS A 261 -38.65 30.40 -7.81
C LYS A 261 -38.98 31.90 -7.62
N ASN A 262 -37.99 32.71 -7.23
CA ASN A 262 -38.10 34.16 -7.13
C ASN A 262 -37.16 34.77 -8.19
N ARG A 263 -37.70 35.12 -9.36
CA ARG A 263 -36.94 35.79 -10.41
C ARG A 263 -36.90 37.29 -10.18
N ASP A 264 -35.68 37.78 -10.07
CA ASP A 264 -35.10 39.00 -10.67
C ASP A 264 -34.22 39.75 -9.68
N THR A 265 -33.08 40.24 -10.18
CA THR A 265 -31.95 40.85 -9.47
C THR A 265 -30.93 39.89 -8.82
N LEU A 266 -30.03 39.30 -9.62
CA LEU A 266 -28.68 38.97 -9.12
C LEU A 266 -27.70 38.72 -10.28
N ASN A 267 -27.62 39.69 -11.18
CA ASN A 267 -26.60 39.76 -12.23
C ASN A 267 -25.41 40.63 -11.75
N ARG A 268 -24.72 40.20 -10.68
CA ARG A 268 -23.39 40.74 -10.33
C ARG A 268 -22.48 39.73 -9.62
N ASN A 269 -23.03 38.77 -8.87
CA ASN A 269 -22.24 37.79 -8.10
C ASN A 269 -21.87 36.49 -8.86
N ARG A 270 -22.39 36.27 -10.08
CA ARG A 270 -22.06 35.09 -10.91
C ARG A 270 -20.64 35.12 -11.50
N LYS A 271 -20.04 36.30 -11.70
CA LYS A 271 -18.66 36.43 -12.19
C LYS A 271 -17.65 36.16 -11.07
N VAL A 272 -17.95 36.55 -9.84
CA VAL A 272 -17.07 36.35 -8.67
C VAL A 272 -17.01 34.88 -8.27
N ALA A 273 -18.13 34.18 -8.17
CA ALA A 273 -18.14 32.74 -7.86
C ALA A 273 -17.46 31.88 -8.93
N LYS A 274 -17.59 32.24 -10.22
CA LYS A 274 -16.86 31.58 -11.31
C LYS A 274 -15.36 31.89 -11.29
N ARG A 275 -14.97 33.10 -10.92
CA ARG A 275 -13.55 33.50 -10.76
C ARG A 275 -12.89 32.86 -9.54
N ILE A 276 -13.61 32.65 -8.45
CA ILE A 276 -13.12 31.93 -7.26
C ILE A 276 -12.96 30.44 -7.58
N ALA A 277 -13.94 29.81 -8.24
CA ALA A 277 -13.83 28.41 -8.66
C ALA A 277 -12.68 28.19 -9.67
N PHE A 278 -12.56 29.05 -10.69
CA PHE A 278 -11.47 28.98 -11.67
C PHE A 278 -10.11 29.34 -11.06
N GLY A 279 -10.08 30.29 -10.13
CA GLY A 279 -8.88 30.69 -9.38
C GLY A 279 -8.38 29.58 -8.45
N MET A 280 -9.26 28.88 -7.75
CA MET A 280 -8.87 27.71 -6.94
C MET A 280 -8.37 26.56 -7.80
N SER A 281 -9.00 26.28 -8.95
CA SER A 281 -8.53 25.25 -9.88
C SER A 281 -7.17 25.62 -10.50
N ALA A 282 -6.97 26.87 -10.91
CA ALA A 282 -5.70 27.33 -11.47
C ALA A 282 -4.58 27.38 -10.43
N VAL A 283 -4.86 27.80 -9.18
CA VAL A 283 -3.90 27.79 -8.07
C VAL A 283 -3.56 26.37 -7.63
N LEU A 284 -4.51 25.42 -7.66
CA LEU A 284 -4.22 24.01 -7.40
C LEU A 284 -3.40 23.35 -8.52
N ILE A 285 -3.71 23.67 -9.78
CA ILE A 285 -2.91 23.19 -10.92
C ILE A 285 -1.49 23.79 -10.83
N LEU A 286 -1.37 25.08 -10.53
CA LEU A 286 -0.07 25.74 -10.33
C LEU A 286 0.66 25.26 -9.06
N SER A 287 -0.02 24.81 -8.01
CA SER A 287 0.65 24.24 -6.82
C SER A 287 1.10 22.80 -7.06
N VAL A 288 0.34 22.01 -7.83
CA VAL A 288 0.72 20.66 -8.29
C VAL A 288 1.95 20.71 -9.23
N PHE A 289 2.05 21.73 -10.08
CA PHE A 289 3.21 21.92 -10.97
C PHE A 289 4.36 22.74 -10.34
N GLY A 290 4.07 23.65 -9.42
CA GLY A 290 5.02 24.59 -8.80
C GLY A 290 5.79 24.03 -7.60
N GLY A 291 5.26 23.01 -6.91
CA GLY A 291 5.95 22.37 -5.79
C GLY A 291 7.27 21.67 -6.15
N LYS A 292 7.56 21.49 -7.44
CA LYS A 292 8.78 20.82 -7.92
C LYS A 292 10.07 21.66 -7.80
N TYR A 293 9.98 22.96 -7.48
CA TYR A 293 11.11 23.88 -7.67
C TYR A 293 11.74 24.48 -6.40
N LEU A 294 11.28 24.16 -5.19
CA LEU A 294 11.68 24.91 -3.98
C LEU A 294 12.83 24.33 -3.14
N PHE A 295 13.49 23.25 -3.59
CA PHE A 295 14.70 22.77 -2.93
C PHE A 295 15.78 22.46 -3.97
N THR A 296 16.47 23.50 -4.44
CA THR A 296 17.78 23.34 -5.07
C THR A 296 18.81 23.07 -3.98
N THR A 297 19.01 21.80 -3.67
CA THR A 297 20.17 21.34 -2.90
C THR A 297 21.39 21.37 -3.82
N GLU A 298 22.45 22.07 -3.41
CA GLU A 298 23.75 21.96 -4.05
C GLU A 298 24.42 20.64 -3.65
N GLY A 299 25.18 20.02 -4.56
CA GLY A 299 25.89 18.78 -4.29
C GLY A 299 26.38 18.07 -5.54
N LYS A 300 27.24 17.06 -5.35
CA LYS A 300 27.91 16.29 -6.41
C LYS A 300 26.97 15.69 -7.46
N TYR A 301 25.74 15.37 -7.07
CA TYR A 301 24.73 14.73 -7.92
C TYR A 301 23.51 15.63 -8.17
N LYS A 302 23.71 16.95 -8.15
CA LYS A 302 22.65 17.93 -8.45
C LYS A 302 21.96 17.62 -9.78
N GLY A 303 20.63 17.61 -9.76
CA GLY A 303 19.81 17.32 -10.93
C GLY A 303 19.68 15.83 -11.30
N LYS A 304 20.34 14.94 -10.56
CA LYS A 304 20.14 13.49 -10.67
C LYS A 304 19.01 13.03 -9.75
N THR A 305 18.31 11.98 -10.17
CA THR A 305 17.22 11.38 -9.42
C THR A 305 17.51 9.90 -9.22
N LEU A 306 17.59 9.45 -7.98
CA LEU A 306 17.73 8.05 -7.59
C LEU A 306 16.36 7.41 -7.36
N HIS A 307 16.08 6.32 -8.05
CA HIS A 307 14.87 5.53 -7.85
C HIS A 307 15.15 4.33 -6.95
N VAL A 308 14.52 4.30 -5.77
CA VAL A 308 14.66 3.22 -4.79
C VAL A 308 13.34 2.48 -4.67
N TYR A 309 13.39 1.15 -4.64
CA TYR A 309 12.22 0.30 -4.40
C TYR A 309 12.45 -0.53 -3.14
N ASN A 310 11.69 -0.25 -2.07
CA ASN A 310 11.88 -0.84 -0.74
C ASN A 310 10.55 -1.35 -0.15
N TRP A 311 10.61 -2.02 1.00
CA TRP A 311 9.44 -2.38 1.79
C TRP A 311 8.74 -1.15 2.39
N GLY A 312 7.42 -1.25 2.61
CA GLY A 312 6.65 -0.23 3.33
C GLY A 312 7.11 -0.08 4.79
N GLU A 313 7.19 1.17 5.28
CA GLU A 313 7.56 1.51 6.67
C GLU A 313 8.93 0.94 7.12
N TYR A 314 9.86 0.73 6.19
CA TYR A 314 11.14 0.08 6.45
C TYR A 314 12.34 1.04 6.47
N MET A 315 12.09 2.35 6.61
CA MET A 315 13.12 3.38 6.69
C MET A 315 12.71 4.50 7.64
N ALA A 316 13.63 4.95 8.50
CA ALA A 316 13.36 6.05 9.43
C ALA A 316 13.12 7.39 8.72
N PRO A 317 12.19 8.23 9.23
CA PRO A 317 11.95 9.56 8.71
C PRO A 317 13.22 10.42 8.64
N GLY A 318 13.33 11.20 7.56
CA GLY A 318 14.42 12.16 7.35
C GLY A 318 15.75 11.57 6.86
N ILE A 319 15.91 10.24 6.75
CA ILE A 319 17.10 9.63 6.12
C ILE A 319 17.22 10.07 4.66
N ILE A 320 16.11 10.06 3.92
CA ILE A 320 16.06 10.53 2.54
C ILE A 320 16.45 12.00 2.44
N SER A 321 15.84 12.87 3.24
CA SER A 321 16.16 14.30 3.23
C SER A 321 17.63 14.57 3.59
N ALA A 322 18.21 13.79 4.51
CA ALA A 322 19.63 13.88 4.84
C ALA A 322 20.52 13.48 3.65
N PHE A 323 20.16 12.42 2.94
CA PHE A 323 20.87 12.01 1.72
C PHE A 323 20.76 13.04 0.60
N GLU A 324 19.55 13.57 0.34
CA GLU A 324 19.33 14.62 -0.66
C GLU A 324 20.13 15.89 -0.33
N LYS A 325 20.18 16.27 0.94
CA LYS A 325 20.98 17.41 1.42
C LYS A 325 22.48 17.17 1.27
N LYS A 326 22.95 15.94 1.53
CA LYS A 326 24.37 15.56 1.39
C LYS A 326 24.83 15.52 -0.06
N THR A 327 24.00 15.02 -0.96
CA THR A 327 24.40 14.68 -2.33
C THR A 327 23.93 15.67 -3.38
N GLY A 328 22.91 16.48 -3.09
CA GLY A 328 22.22 17.32 -4.08
C GLY A 328 21.28 16.55 -5.00
N ALA A 329 21.23 15.21 -4.92
CA ALA A 329 20.32 14.39 -5.69
C ALA A 329 18.90 14.41 -5.11
N LYS A 330 17.93 14.06 -5.94
CA LYS A 330 16.58 13.69 -5.49
C LYS A 330 16.47 12.19 -5.32
N VAL A 331 15.75 11.74 -4.30
CA VAL A 331 15.43 10.33 -4.12
C VAL A 331 13.94 10.12 -4.25
N VAL A 332 13.60 9.14 -5.05
CA VAL A 332 12.24 8.76 -5.37
C VAL A 332 12.03 7.33 -4.85
N MET A 333 11.31 7.21 -3.75
CA MET A 333 11.08 5.93 -3.06
C MET A 333 9.70 5.35 -3.40
N ASP A 334 9.71 4.21 -4.09
CA ASP A 334 8.54 3.33 -4.24
C ASP A 334 8.54 2.26 -3.13
N ASN A 335 7.35 1.79 -2.77
CA ASN A 335 7.17 0.74 -1.75
C ASN A 335 6.51 -0.51 -2.34
N PHE A 336 6.90 -1.69 -1.88
CA PHE A 336 6.24 -2.96 -2.17
C PHE A 336 5.86 -3.72 -0.89
N ASP A 337 4.88 -4.60 -1.04
CA ASP A 337 4.30 -5.39 0.04
C ASP A 337 4.72 -6.85 -0.01
N SER A 338 5.28 -7.29 -1.13
CA SER A 338 5.87 -8.61 -1.29
C SER A 338 6.99 -8.57 -2.32
N ASN A 339 7.95 -9.46 -2.14
CA ASN A 339 8.99 -9.73 -3.14
C ASN A 339 8.37 -10.11 -4.50
N GLU A 340 7.25 -10.85 -4.51
CA GLU A 340 6.53 -11.22 -5.73
C GLU A 340 6.02 -10.01 -6.49
N GLN A 341 5.41 -9.05 -5.79
CA GLN A 341 4.96 -7.79 -6.38
C GLN A 341 6.14 -6.98 -6.93
N MET A 342 7.22 -6.88 -6.16
CA MET A 342 8.46 -6.22 -6.60
C MET A 342 8.99 -6.88 -7.89
N TYR A 343 9.06 -8.21 -7.89
CA TYR A 343 9.53 -9.00 -9.02
C TYR A 343 8.70 -8.77 -10.28
N ILE A 344 7.37 -8.63 -10.20
CA ILE A 344 6.52 -8.33 -11.36
C ILE A 344 6.97 -7.03 -12.04
N LYS A 345 7.20 -5.96 -11.27
CA LYS A 345 7.67 -4.67 -11.83
C LYS A 345 9.06 -4.79 -12.46
N VAL A 346 10.00 -5.43 -11.78
CA VAL A 346 11.37 -5.63 -12.27
C VAL A 346 11.40 -6.53 -13.52
N ALA A 347 10.63 -7.62 -13.53
CA ALA A 347 10.55 -8.54 -14.66
C ALA A 347 9.93 -7.89 -15.90
N ASN A 348 9.05 -6.90 -15.70
CA ASN A 348 8.44 -6.12 -16.76
C ASN A 348 9.30 -4.94 -17.24
N GLY A 349 10.56 -4.85 -16.80
CA GLY A 349 11.53 -3.87 -17.30
C GLY A 349 11.44 -2.49 -16.66
N GLU A 350 10.66 -2.32 -15.59
CA GLU A 350 10.63 -1.07 -14.84
C GLU A 350 12.02 -0.80 -14.22
N SER A 351 12.48 0.44 -14.36
CA SER A 351 13.83 0.84 -14.00
C SER A 351 13.86 1.39 -12.59
N TYR A 352 14.65 0.73 -11.74
CA TYR A 352 15.01 1.20 -10.40
C TYR A 352 16.54 1.24 -10.30
N ASP A 353 17.08 2.08 -9.43
CA ASP A 353 18.52 2.19 -9.21
C ASP A 353 18.98 1.36 -8.01
N VAL A 354 18.12 1.23 -6.99
CA VAL A 354 18.32 0.36 -5.81
C VAL A 354 17.03 -0.42 -5.55
N LEU A 355 17.17 -1.73 -5.32
CA LEU A 355 16.10 -2.60 -4.80
C LEU A 355 16.51 -3.12 -3.43
N VAL A 356 15.54 -3.41 -2.56
CA VAL A 356 15.79 -4.04 -1.24
C VAL A 356 15.03 -5.38 -1.09
N PRO A 357 15.30 -6.39 -1.94
CA PRO A 357 14.68 -7.71 -1.87
C PRO A 357 15.21 -8.56 -0.70
N SER A 358 14.48 -9.63 -0.38
CA SER A 358 14.94 -10.69 0.52
C SER A 358 15.89 -11.69 -0.17
N ASP A 359 16.69 -12.39 0.62
CA ASP A 359 17.64 -13.44 0.24
C ASP A 359 17.29 -14.30 -1.01
N TYR A 360 16.18 -15.03 -0.99
CA TYR A 360 15.79 -15.91 -2.09
C TYR A 360 15.46 -15.11 -3.36
N MET A 361 14.93 -13.89 -3.23
CA MET A 361 14.62 -13.04 -4.38
C MET A 361 15.90 -12.46 -4.99
N ILE A 362 16.92 -12.18 -4.19
CA ILE A 362 18.27 -11.86 -4.67
C ILE A 362 18.82 -13.04 -5.48
N GLU A 363 18.72 -14.27 -4.93
CA GLU A 363 19.19 -15.47 -5.63
C GLU A 363 18.48 -15.64 -6.99
N ARG A 364 17.16 -15.44 -7.04
CA ARG A 364 16.38 -15.47 -8.27
C ARG A 364 16.84 -14.42 -9.28
N LEU A 365 16.89 -13.15 -8.88
CA LEU A 365 17.27 -12.05 -9.76
C LEU A 365 18.71 -12.22 -10.28
N LYS A 366 19.59 -12.80 -9.46
CA LYS A 366 20.95 -13.18 -9.88
C LYS A 366 20.94 -14.30 -10.92
N LYS A 367 20.19 -15.38 -10.69
CA LYS A 367 20.04 -16.51 -11.65
C LYS A 367 19.48 -16.03 -12.99
N GLU A 368 18.56 -15.07 -12.97
CA GLU A 368 17.97 -14.47 -14.17
C GLU A 368 18.85 -13.39 -14.82
N GLY A 369 20.04 -13.10 -14.28
CA GLY A 369 20.96 -12.10 -14.84
C GLY A 369 20.45 -10.66 -14.75
N LYS A 370 19.52 -10.37 -13.83
CA LYS A 370 18.86 -9.07 -13.64
C LYS A 370 19.62 -8.13 -12.69
N LEU A 371 20.64 -8.60 -12.00
CA LEU A 371 21.45 -7.80 -11.07
C LEU A 371 22.82 -7.44 -11.67
N ARG A 372 23.32 -6.27 -11.28
CA ARG A 372 24.69 -5.80 -11.56
C ARG A 372 25.60 -6.15 -10.39
N LYS A 373 26.85 -6.52 -10.67
CA LYS A 373 27.87 -6.65 -9.63
C LYS A 373 28.18 -5.28 -9.02
N LEU A 374 28.29 -5.23 -7.70
CA LEU A 374 28.60 -4.02 -6.95
C LEU A 374 30.08 -3.69 -7.07
N ASN A 375 30.38 -2.41 -7.19
CA ASN A 375 31.75 -1.89 -7.10
C ASN A 375 32.12 -1.69 -5.62
N LYS A 376 32.76 -2.72 -5.04
CA LYS A 376 33.17 -2.72 -3.63
C LYS A 376 34.11 -1.56 -3.26
N LYS A 377 34.87 -1.00 -4.21
CA LYS A 377 35.73 0.17 -3.97
C LYS A 377 34.94 1.43 -3.60
N LYS A 378 33.66 1.50 -4.01
CA LYS A 378 32.75 2.61 -3.68
C LYS A 378 31.94 2.38 -2.39
N LEU A 379 32.07 1.20 -1.77
CA LEU A 379 31.28 0.76 -0.62
C LEU A 379 32.19 0.61 0.61
N THR A 380 32.67 1.71 1.15
CA THR A 380 33.57 1.70 2.32
C THR A 380 32.90 1.10 3.55
N ALA A 381 31.60 1.37 3.76
CA ALA A 381 30.84 0.88 4.91
C ALA A 381 30.60 -0.65 4.91
N ILE A 382 30.91 -1.35 3.82
CA ILE A 382 30.76 -2.82 3.75
C ILE A 382 31.70 -3.55 4.73
N GLN A 383 32.82 -2.91 5.09
CA GLN A 383 33.77 -3.46 6.06
C GLN A 383 33.17 -3.51 7.47
N ASP A 384 32.31 -2.55 7.81
CA ASP A 384 31.66 -2.39 9.12
C ASP A 384 30.45 -3.32 9.30
N LEU A 385 30.14 -4.16 8.31
CA LEU A 385 29.07 -5.13 8.42
C LEU A 385 29.43 -6.29 9.37
N TYR A 386 28.44 -6.74 10.13
CA TYR A 386 28.54 -7.88 11.04
C TYR A 386 28.90 -9.16 10.28
N SER A 387 29.79 -9.99 10.83
CA SER A 387 30.31 -11.18 10.12
C SER A 387 29.24 -12.22 9.78
N GLY A 388 28.15 -12.29 10.58
CA GLY A 388 27.05 -13.24 10.38
C GLY A 388 26.12 -12.92 9.21
N VAL A 389 26.19 -11.72 8.63
CA VAL A 389 25.39 -11.31 7.47
C VAL A 389 26.21 -11.23 6.18
N LYS A 390 27.52 -11.51 6.28
CA LYS A 390 28.44 -11.61 5.13
C LYS A 390 28.42 -13.03 4.58
N ASN A 391 28.66 -13.17 3.27
CA ASN A 391 28.90 -14.43 2.59
C ASN A 391 27.77 -15.48 2.75
N LEU A 392 26.53 -15.01 2.87
CA LEU A 392 25.36 -15.88 2.97
C LEU A 392 25.16 -16.71 1.68
N PRO A 393 24.48 -17.88 1.74
CA PRO A 393 24.40 -18.80 0.60
C PRO A 393 23.87 -18.18 -0.70
N TYR A 394 22.96 -17.21 -0.60
CA TYR A 394 22.38 -16.52 -1.76
C TYR A 394 23.39 -15.59 -2.48
N ASP A 395 24.42 -15.09 -1.79
CA ASP A 395 25.47 -14.21 -2.33
C ASP A 395 26.80 -14.35 -1.56
N ARG A 396 27.48 -15.49 -1.78
CA ARG A 396 28.66 -15.94 -1.00
C ARG A 396 29.84 -14.97 -0.90
N ASN A 397 29.93 -13.97 -1.77
CA ASN A 397 31.01 -12.98 -1.74
C ASN A 397 30.47 -11.55 -1.53
N ASN A 398 29.16 -11.37 -1.30
CA ASN A 398 28.50 -10.06 -1.37
C ASN A 398 28.83 -9.32 -2.67
N ASP A 399 28.84 -10.03 -3.80
CA ASP A 399 29.17 -9.46 -5.11
C ASP A 399 28.00 -8.65 -5.69
N TYR A 400 26.78 -8.92 -5.24
CA TYR A 400 25.56 -8.33 -5.78
C TYR A 400 24.73 -7.60 -4.72
N SER A 401 24.98 -7.85 -3.43
CA SER A 401 24.11 -7.39 -2.34
C SER A 401 24.87 -6.85 -1.12
N VAL A 402 24.31 -5.81 -0.50
CA VAL A 402 24.73 -5.26 0.80
C VAL A 402 23.57 -5.37 1.78
N PRO A 403 23.70 -6.14 2.88
CA PRO A 403 22.65 -6.27 3.89
C PRO A 403 22.10 -4.92 4.36
N TYR A 404 20.77 -4.81 4.42
CA TYR A 404 20.02 -3.64 4.87
C TYR A 404 19.48 -3.84 6.28
N PHE A 405 18.79 -4.96 6.49
CA PHE A 405 18.36 -5.48 7.78
C PHE A 405 18.40 -7.01 7.73
N TRP A 406 18.43 -7.61 8.91
CA TRP A 406 18.42 -9.06 9.04
C TRP A 406 17.69 -9.46 10.31
N GLY A 407 17.36 -10.74 10.40
CA GLY A 407 16.60 -11.23 11.53
C GLY A 407 16.47 -12.74 11.55
N SER A 408 15.58 -13.19 12.41
CA SER A 408 15.16 -14.59 12.47
C SER A 408 13.64 -14.68 12.54
N VAL A 409 13.10 -15.86 12.28
CA VAL A 409 11.72 -16.19 12.62
C VAL A 409 11.74 -16.99 13.93
N GLY A 410 10.85 -16.67 14.86
CA GLY A 410 10.80 -17.36 16.14
C GLY A 410 9.39 -17.42 16.70
N ILE A 411 9.30 -17.83 17.96
CA ILE A 411 8.04 -17.97 18.68
C ILE A 411 7.93 -16.81 19.66
N VAL A 412 6.94 -15.95 19.46
CA VAL A 412 6.52 -14.97 20.47
C VAL A 412 5.47 -15.61 21.36
N TYR A 413 5.63 -15.49 22.67
CA TYR A 413 4.68 -16.04 23.62
C TYR A 413 4.47 -15.16 24.85
N ASN A 414 3.29 -15.27 25.47
CA ASN A 414 2.96 -14.58 26.71
C ASN A 414 3.50 -15.36 27.92
N LYS A 415 4.50 -14.80 28.61
CA LYS A 415 5.22 -15.44 29.71
C LYS A 415 4.37 -15.71 30.96
N LYS A 416 3.22 -15.05 31.11
CA LYS A 416 2.27 -15.28 32.21
C LYS A 416 1.30 -16.42 31.93
N LYS A 417 1.12 -16.78 30.65
CA LYS A 417 0.03 -17.65 30.17
C LYS A 417 0.52 -18.94 29.51
N VAL A 418 1.80 -18.98 29.15
CA VAL A 418 2.46 -20.09 28.46
C VAL A 418 3.65 -20.51 29.30
N SER A 419 3.83 -21.82 29.50
CA SER A 419 4.97 -22.33 30.27
C SER A 419 6.23 -22.16 29.43
N GLU A 420 7.24 -21.54 30.02
CA GLU A 420 8.56 -21.42 29.40
C GLU A 420 9.19 -22.80 29.16
N GLU A 421 8.95 -23.77 30.04
CA GLU A 421 9.40 -25.15 29.86
C GLU A 421 8.76 -25.79 28.62
N ASP A 422 7.45 -25.58 28.41
CA ASP A 422 6.75 -26.09 27.23
C ASP A 422 7.38 -25.53 25.95
N ILE A 423 7.62 -24.22 25.89
CA ILE A 423 8.23 -23.54 24.73
C ILE A 423 9.65 -24.05 24.47
N LYS A 424 10.49 -24.14 25.51
CA LYS A 424 11.88 -24.57 25.39
C LYS A 424 12.01 -26.04 24.97
N LYS A 425 11.13 -26.90 25.47
CA LYS A 425 11.14 -28.35 25.18
C LYS A 425 10.53 -28.68 23.83
N GLN A 426 9.40 -28.05 23.49
CA GLN A 426 8.62 -28.39 22.30
C GLN A 426 9.08 -27.60 21.07
N GLY A 427 9.58 -26.37 21.23
CA GLY A 427 9.89 -25.52 20.08
C GLY A 427 8.65 -25.34 19.20
N PHE A 428 8.77 -25.63 17.91
CA PHE A 428 7.66 -25.50 16.96
C PHE A 428 6.54 -26.53 17.18
N SER A 429 6.80 -27.69 17.78
CA SER A 429 5.75 -28.67 18.14
C SER A 429 4.73 -28.15 19.16
N ILE A 430 4.97 -26.99 19.78
CA ILE A 430 3.99 -26.28 20.62
C ILE A 430 2.68 -26.00 19.87
N PHE A 431 2.73 -25.84 18.54
CA PHE A 431 1.55 -25.63 17.69
C PHE A 431 0.72 -26.90 17.48
N GLN A 432 1.15 -28.06 17.98
CA GLN A 432 0.35 -29.28 18.08
C GLN A 432 -0.13 -29.58 19.50
N ASN A 433 0.25 -28.77 20.49
CA ASN A 433 -0.09 -29.02 21.87
C ASN A 433 -1.53 -28.55 22.18
N LYS A 434 -2.42 -29.53 22.42
CA LYS A 434 -3.84 -29.31 22.70
C LYS A 434 -4.11 -28.37 23.90
N LYS A 435 -3.14 -28.22 24.81
CA LYS A 435 -3.20 -27.25 25.93
C LYS A 435 -3.41 -25.80 25.45
N TYR A 436 -2.94 -25.47 24.25
CA TYR A 436 -2.98 -24.13 23.67
C TYR A 436 -4.06 -23.97 22.59
N LYS A 437 -5.10 -24.82 22.61
CA LYS A 437 -6.22 -24.74 21.67
C LYS A 437 -6.94 -23.39 21.73
N GLY A 438 -7.07 -22.72 20.58
CA GLY A 438 -7.66 -21.39 20.41
C GLY A 438 -6.76 -20.24 20.89
N ARG A 439 -5.49 -20.51 21.22
CA ARG A 439 -4.56 -19.54 21.85
C ARG A 439 -3.35 -19.22 20.96
N THR A 440 -3.33 -19.69 19.72
CA THR A 440 -2.21 -19.59 18.79
C THR A 440 -2.56 -18.76 17.54
N TYR A 441 -1.57 -18.02 17.02
CA TYR A 441 -1.59 -17.45 15.67
C TYR A 441 -0.57 -18.17 14.78
N LEU A 442 -0.93 -18.35 13.51
CA LEU A 442 0.02 -18.69 12.44
C LEU A 442 0.05 -17.53 11.43
N TYR A 443 1.25 -17.24 10.93
CA TYR A 443 1.41 -16.30 9.83
C TYR A 443 0.85 -16.93 8.54
N ASP A 444 -0.05 -16.25 7.82
CA ASP A 444 -0.60 -16.71 6.53
C ASP A 444 0.44 -16.57 5.41
N SER A 445 1.49 -17.39 5.53
CA SER A 445 2.60 -17.52 4.61
C SER A 445 2.91 -18.99 4.43
N GLU A 446 2.84 -19.45 3.19
CA GLU A 446 3.12 -20.85 2.87
C GLU A 446 4.57 -21.22 3.20
N ARG A 447 5.51 -20.29 3.04
CA ARG A 447 6.93 -20.55 3.32
C ARG A 447 7.19 -20.65 4.82
N ASP A 448 6.65 -19.73 5.62
CA ASP A 448 6.93 -19.68 7.05
C ASP A 448 6.25 -20.84 7.79
N SER A 449 5.03 -21.19 7.38
CA SER A 449 4.30 -22.34 7.94
C SER A 449 5.00 -23.66 7.62
N PHE A 450 5.44 -23.87 6.37
CA PHE A 450 6.19 -25.08 6.02
C PHE A 450 7.59 -25.10 6.63
N MET A 451 8.26 -23.96 6.75
CA MET A 451 9.55 -23.85 7.45
C MET A 451 9.42 -24.34 8.89
N MET A 452 8.43 -23.84 9.63
CA MET A 452 8.15 -24.28 11.00
C MET A 452 8.00 -25.81 11.08
N ALA A 453 7.17 -26.38 10.22
CA ALA A 453 6.89 -27.82 10.21
C ALA A 453 8.12 -28.67 9.82
N LEU A 454 8.83 -28.27 8.76
CA LEU A 454 10.03 -28.96 8.29
C LEU A 454 11.13 -28.93 9.35
N LYS A 455 11.34 -27.78 9.99
CA LYS A 455 12.31 -27.64 11.08
C LYS A 455 11.96 -28.51 12.27
N ASP A 456 10.69 -28.52 12.69
CA ASP A 456 10.25 -29.38 13.79
C ASP A 456 10.48 -30.88 13.50
N LEU A 457 10.28 -31.30 12.26
CA LEU A 457 10.55 -32.66 11.79
C LEU A 457 12.05 -32.97 11.61
N GLY A 458 12.94 -31.98 11.74
CA GLY A 458 14.38 -32.13 11.57
C GLY A 458 14.86 -32.05 10.11
N TYR A 459 13.99 -31.66 9.18
CA TYR A 459 14.33 -31.49 7.77
C TYR A 459 14.84 -30.09 7.45
N SER A 460 15.50 -29.96 6.30
CA SER A 460 15.82 -28.65 5.73
C SER A 460 14.54 -27.94 5.31
N MET A 461 14.43 -26.65 5.60
CA MET A 461 13.31 -25.83 5.09
C MET A 461 13.41 -25.59 3.57
N ASN A 462 14.54 -25.95 2.96
CA ASN A 462 14.80 -25.87 1.52
C ASN A 462 14.78 -27.27 0.85
N THR A 463 14.22 -28.28 1.49
CA THR A 463 14.18 -29.65 0.95
C THR A 463 13.49 -29.76 -0.40
N ARG A 464 13.95 -30.69 -1.22
CA ARG A 464 13.33 -31.12 -2.49
C ARG A 464 12.69 -32.50 -2.41
N ASP A 465 12.80 -33.19 -1.26
CA ASP A 465 12.13 -34.49 -1.08
C ASP A 465 10.63 -34.26 -0.90
N LYS A 466 9.84 -34.76 -1.85
CA LYS A 466 8.38 -34.71 -1.81
C LYS A 466 7.81 -35.43 -0.59
N ARG A 467 8.49 -36.44 -0.05
CA ARG A 467 8.05 -37.14 1.17
C ARG A 467 8.11 -36.21 2.37
N GLU A 468 9.24 -35.53 2.57
CA GLU A 468 9.45 -34.55 3.65
C GLU A 468 8.42 -33.42 3.57
N ILE A 469 8.16 -32.88 2.37
CA ILE A 469 7.14 -31.85 2.15
C ILE A 469 5.73 -32.37 2.50
N ASN A 470 5.40 -33.62 2.16
CA ASN A 470 4.11 -34.21 2.51
C ASN A 470 3.99 -34.51 4.02
N GLU A 471 5.08 -34.85 4.69
CA GLU A 471 5.10 -35.01 6.15
C GLU A 471 4.89 -33.66 6.85
N ALA A 472 5.54 -32.59 6.38
CA ALA A 472 5.31 -31.23 6.86
C ALA A 472 3.85 -30.79 6.64
N TYR A 473 3.26 -31.13 5.50
CA TYR A 473 1.83 -30.89 5.25
C TYR A 473 0.94 -31.60 6.29
N ARG A 474 1.19 -32.89 6.57
CA ARG A 474 0.43 -33.62 7.62
C ARG A 474 0.66 -33.04 9.01
N TRP A 475 1.88 -32.60 9.30
CA TRP A 475 2.22 -31.91 10.54
C TRP A 475 1.38 -30.63 10.70
N LEU A 476 1.23 -29.84 9.63
CA LEU A 476 0.40 -28.63 9.64
C LEU A 476 -1.08 -28.94 9.84
N LEU A 477 -1.61 -30.00 9.23
CA LEU A 477 -2.98 -30.45 9.48
C LEU A 477 -3.22 -30.80 10.95
N LYS A 478 -2.26 -31.49 11.59
CA LYS A 478 -2.31 -31.80 13.03
C LYS A 478 -2.24 -30.54 13.89
N ALA A 479 -1.39 -29.58 13.52
CA ALA A 479 -1.31 -28.30 14.21
C ALA A 479 -2.65 -27.56 14.16
N VAL A 480 -3.27 -27.48 12.97
CA VAL A 480 -4.58 -26.87 12.76
C VAL A 480 -5.66 -27.56 13.60
N GLU A 481 -5.67 -28.91 13.61
CA GLU A 481 -6.66 -29.68 14.36
C GLU A 481 -6.51 -29.51 15.88
N ASN A 482 -5.28 -29.57 16.39
CA ASN A 482 -5.02 -29.57 17.83
C ASN A 482 -5.11 -28.18 18.44
N THR A 483 -4.53 -27.15 17.80
CA THR A 483 -4.47 -25.80 18.38
C THR A 483 -5.50 -24.85 17.80
N LYS A 484 -6.15 -25.17 16.67
CA LYS A 484 -7.09 -24.26 15.97
C LYS A 484 -6.52 -22.83 15.84
N PRO A 485 -5.32 -22.67 15.25
CA PRO A 485 -4.68 -21.38 15.15
C PRO A 485 -5.50 -20.45 14.27
N GLU A 486 -5.45 -19.17 14.58
CA GLU A 486 -5.95 -18.14 13.70
C GLU A 486 -4.84 -17.77 12.71
N MET A 487 -5.14 -17.83 11.41
CA MET A 487 -4.20 -17.49 10.34
C MET A 487 -4.39 -16.03 9.94
N VAL A 488 -3.36 -15.22 10.08
CA VAL A 488 -3.37 -13.76 9.87
C VAL A 488 -2.04 -13.32 9.26
N THR A 489 -1.98 -12.11 8.72
CA THR A 489 -0.76 -11.51 8.18
C THR A 489 -0.20 -10.51 9.20
N ASP A 490 -0.02 -9.25 8.80
CA ASP A 490 0.58 -8.21 9.64
C ASP A 490 -0.27 -7.87 10.89
N GLU A 491 -1.56 -8.22 10.89
CA GLU A 491 -2.44 -8.05 12.05
C GLU A 491 -1.94 -8.83 13.29
N ILE A 492 -1.11 -9.85 13.08
CA ILE A 492 -0.50 -10.64 14.16
C ILE A 492 0.29 -9.76 15.14
N ILE A 493 0.93 -8.71 14.63
CA ILE A 493 1.85 -7.85 15.40
C ILE A 493 1.07 -7.14 16.49
N ASP A 494 0.04 -6.38 16.10
CA ASP A 494 -0.79 -5.63 17.05
C ASP A 494 -1.64 -6.56 17.93
N ASN A 495 -2.13 -7.68 17.38
CA ASN A 495 -2.90 -8.65 18.16
C ASN A 495 -2.06 -9.27 19.28
N MET A 496 -0.78 -9.55 19.03
CA MET A 496 0.15 -10.03 20.04
C MET A 496 0.57 -8.93 21.01
N ALA A 497 0.84 -7.70 20.55
CA ALA A 497 1.09 -6.57 21.45
C ALA A 497 -0.09 -6.36 22.43
N GLN A 498 -1.33 -6.49 21.97
CA GLN A 498 -2.54 -6.41 22.80
C GLN A 498 -2.82 -7.68 23.64
N GLY A 499 -2.05 -8.76 23.45
CA GLY A 499 -2.23 -10.02 24.18
C GLY A 499 -3.53 -10.78 23.87
N ARG A 500 -4.06 -10.65 22.64
CA ARG A 500 -5.29 -11.33 22.18
C ARG A 500 -5.14 -12.85 22.10
N ARG A 501 -3.93 -13.31 21.80
CA ARG A 501 -3.50 -14.72 21.84
C ARG A 501 -2.15 -14.80 22.55
N ASP A 502 -1.74 -16.02 22.82
CA ASP A 502 -0.64 -16.27 23.74
C ASP A 502 0.61 -16.82 23.06
N ILE A 503 0.51 -17.32 21.83
CA ILE A 503 1.64 -17.89 21.07
C ILE A 503 1.50 -17.52 19.59
N ALA A 504 2.59 -17.08 18.96
CA ALA A 504 2.65 -16.74 17.54
C ALA A 504 4.02 -17.10 16.94
N VAL A 505 4.05 -17.52 15.67
CA VAL A 505 5.28 -17.50 14.87
C VAL A 505 5.43 -16.11 14.26
N MET A 506 6.59 -15.46 14.45
CA MET A 506 6.76 -14.07 14.03
C MET A 506 8.22 -13.74 13.67
N TYR A 507 8.39 -12.77 12.78
CA TYR A 507 9.67 -12.18 12.45
C TYR A 507 10.24 -11.42 13.66
N SER A 508 11.56 -11.47 13.82
CA SER A 508 12.23 -10.98 15.02
C SER A 508 12.14 -9.46 15.21
N GLY A 509 12.10 -8.68 14.13
CA GLY A 509 11.87 -7.24 14.21
C GLY A 509 10.46 -6.88 14.70
N ASP A 510 9.44 -7.59 14.22
CA ASP A 510 8.08 -7.41 14.70
C ASP A 510 7.93 -7.89 16.15
N ALA A 511 8.59 -8.99 16.51
CA ALA A 511 8.68 -9.46 17.90
C ALA A 511 9.36 -8.44 18.82
N ALA A 512 10.38 -7.72 18.33
CA ALA A 512 11.01 -6.67 19.09
C ALA A 512 10.04 -5.52 19.40
N TYR A 513 9.21 -5.12 18.43
CA TYR A 513 8.13 -4.17 18.65
C TYR A 513 7.10 -4.68 19.66
N VAL A 514 6.61 -5.92 19.49
CA VAL A 514 5.63 -6.52 20.41
C VAL A 514 6.15 -6.59 21.85
N MET A 515 7.41 -6.94 22.06
CA MET A 515 8.03 -6.98 23.39
C MET A 515 8.22 -5.58 23.99
N LYS A 516 8.46 -4.56 23.15
CA LYS A 516 8.56 -3.16 23.58
C LYS A 516 7.20 -2.63 24.06
N GLU A 517 6.13 -2.93 23.31
CA GLU A 517 4.77 -2.51 23.66
C GLU A 517 4.17 -3.35 24.81
N ASN A 518 4.56 -4.62 24.92
CA ASN A 518 4.02 -5.54 25.93
C ASN A 518 5.12 -6.33 26.64
N LYS A 519 5.44 -5.91 27.87
CA LYS A 519 6.46 -6.54 28.73
C LYS A 519 6.13 -7.98 29.15
N ASP A 520 4.91 -8.46 28.93
CA ASP A 520 4.54 -9.87 29.19
C ASP A 520 4.89 -10.80 28.03
N MET A 521 5.30 -10.26 26.88
CA MET A 521 5.73 -11.04 25.74
C MET A 521 7.22 -11.38 25.83
N ALA A 522 7.56 -12.58 25.36
CA ALA A 522 8.92 -13.08 25.24
C ALA A 522 9.09 -13.74 23.87
N PHE A 523 10.34 -13.78 23.39
CA PHE A 523 10.69 -14.38 22.11
C PHE A 523 11.66 -15.55 22.30
N TRP A 524 11.40 -16.65 21.59
CA TRP A 524 12.20 -17.86 21.65
C TRP A 524 12.54 -18.40 20.26
N LEU A 525 13.79 -18.86 20.11
CA LEU A 525 14.28 -19.51 18.89
C LEU A 525 14.42 -21.02 19.12
N PRO A 526 13.65 -21.88 18.43
CA PRO A 526 13.71 -23.33 18.59
C PRO A 526 15.09 -23.93 18.33
N LYS A 527 15.46 -25.00 19.08
CA LYS A 527 16.72 -25.75 18.89
C LYS A 527 16.71 -26.68 17.67
N SER A 528 15.52 -26.95 17.12
CA SER A 528 15.36 -27.68 15.85
C SER A 528 15.87 -26.89 14.65
N GLY A 529 16.08 -25.58 14.82
CA GLY A 529 16.48 -24.65 13.77
C GLY A 529 15.33 -23.74 13.37
N THR A 530 15.65 -22.67 12.67
CA THR A 530 14.66 -21.72 12.13
C THR A 530 15.16 -21.05 10.86
N ASN A 531 14.36 -20.13 10.30
CA ASN A 531 14.80 -19.21 9.28
C ASN A 531 15.60 -18.04 9.90
N VAL A 532 16.80 -17.82 9.37
CA VAL A 532 17.54 -16.56 9.46
C VAL A 532 17.45 -15.92 8.09
N TRP A 533 17.05 -14.66 8.04
CA TRP A 533 16.75 -13.96 6.80
C TRP A 533 17.55 -12.66 6.72
N SER A 534 17.79 -12.21 5.49
CA SER A 534 18.44 -10.92 5.24
C SER A 534 17.77 -10.26 4.04
N ASP A 535 17.32 -9.02 4.27
CA ASP A 535 17.00 -8.11 3.19
C ASP A 535 18.26 -7.31 2.86
N ALA A 536 18.56 -7.17 1.58
CA ALA A 536 19.79 -6.53 1.14
C ALA A 536 19.56 -5.62 -0.05
N MET A 537 20.28 -4.50 -0.05
CA MET A 537 20.30 -3.56 -1.16
C MET A 537 21.06 -4.16 -2.35
N VAL A 538 20.44 -4.11 -3.53
CA VAL A 538 21.03 -4.57 -4.80
C VAL A 538 20.83 -3.51 -5.88
N ILE A 539 21.70 -3.51 -6.89
CA ILE A 539 21.59 -2.64 -8.07
C ILE A 539 21.12 -3.49 -9.25
N PRO A 540 19.91 -3.27 -9.79
CA PRO A 540 19.44 -4.00 -10.97
C PRO A 540 20.21 -3.57 -12.22
N LYS A 541 20.25 -4.43 -13.23
CA LYS A 541 21.08 -4.25 -14.43
C LYS A 541 20.66 -3.04 -15.27
N ASN A 542 19.36 -2.73 -15.26
CA ASN A 542 18.74 -1.60 -15.94
C ASN A 542 18.79 -0.27 -15.14
N ALA A 543 19.47 -0.22 -13.99
CA ALA A 543 19.68 1.01 -13.22
C ALA A 543 20.30 2.13 -14.09
N LYS A 544 19.77 3.34 -13.96
CA LYS A 544 20.18 4.53 -14.73
C LYS A 544 21.27 5.31 -13.99
N GLU A 545 21.21 5.39 -12.66
CA GLU A 545 22.11 6.18 -11.83
C GLU A 545 22.97 5.29 -10.92
N VAL A 546 23.79 4.42 -11.52
CA VAL A 546 24.59 3.39 -10.82
C VAL A 546 25.53 3.98 -9.77
N ASP A 547 26.18 5.11 -10.05
CA ASP A 547 27.13 5.72 -9.12
C ASP A 547 26.44 6.33 -7.90
N LEU A 548 25.29 6.95 -8.12
CA LEU A 548 24.43 7.47 -7.06
C LEU A 548 23.82 6.34 -6.23
N ALA A 549 23.51 5.20 -6.85
CA ALA A 549 23.06 4.00 -6.15
C ALA A 549 24.13 3.45 -5.19
N HIS A 550 25.41 3.41 -5.59
CA HIS A 550 26.50 3.04 -4.68
C HIS A 550 26.64 4.03 -3.53
N GLU A 551 26.53 5.34 -3.81
CA GLU A 551 26.57 6.38 -2.76
C GLU A 551 25.45 6.20 -1.74
N PHE A 552 24.23 5.88 -2.22
CA PHE A 552 23.08 5.62 -1.36
C PHE A 552 23.26 4.38 -0.50
N ILE A 553 23.70 3.26 -1.10
CA ILE A 553 23.99 2.02 -0.36
C ILE A 553 25.05 2.30 0.72
N ASN A 554 26.16 2.97 0.36
CA ASN A 554 27.21 3.30 1.32
C ASN A 554 26.71 4.23 2.45
N PHE A 555 25.86 5.21 2.11
CA PHE A 555 25.27 6.13 3.08
C PHE A 555 24.35 5.40 4.07
N VAL A 556 23.46 4.56 3.58
CA VAL A 556 22.50 3.80 4.40
C VAL A 556 23.21 2.80 5.31
N THR A 557 24.28 2.16 4.84
CA THR A 557 25.09 1.22 5.63
C THR A 557 26.01 1.90 6.65
N SER A 558 26.20 3.22 6.55
CA SER A 558 27.07 3.96 7.48
C SER A 558 26.49 3.94 8.91
N ARG A 559 27.37 3.91 9.92
CA ARG A 559 27.01 3.71 11.34
C ARG A 559 25.86 4.61 11.81
N ASP A 560 25.98 5.92 11.65
CA ASP A 560 24.98 6.87 12.16
C ASP A 560 23.60 6.68 11.52
N ILE A 561 23.59 6.40 10.21
CA ILE A 561 22.35 6.18 9.46
C ILE A 561 21.75 4.82 9.81
N ALA A 562 22.56 3.77 9.88
CA ALA A 562 22.13 2.44 10.28
C ALA A 562 21.60 2.42 11.73
N TYR A 563 22.22 3.16 12.65
CA TYR A 563 21.76 3.34 14.02
C TYR A 563 20.37 3.97 14.03
N LYS A 564 20.23 5.16 13.44
CA LYS A 564 18.93 5.87 13.37
C LYS A 564 17.85 5.01 12.72
N ASN A 565 18.21 4.27 11.67
CA ASN A 565 17.28 3.42 10.96
C ASN A 565 16.82 2.25 11.82
N SER A 566 17.75 1.54 12.46
CA SER A 566 17.46 0.40 13.33
C SER A 566 16.71 0.80 14.60
N GLU A 567 17.04 1.94 15.20
CA GLU A 567 16.37 2.49 16.38
C GLU A 567 14.89 2.79 16.12
N TYR A 568 14.59 3.35 14.95
CA TYR A 568 13.23 3.68 14.57
C TYR A 568 12.43 2.45 14.12
N VAL A 569 13.02 1.65 13.22
CA VAL A 569 12.32 0.53 12.56
C VAL A 569 12.23 -0.70 13.46
N GLY A 570 13.20 -0.90 14.37
CA GLY A 570 13.26 -1.98 15.34
C GLY A 570 13.84 -3.30 14.87
N TYR A 571 14.34 -3.33 13.63
CA TYR A 571 14.98 -4.50 13.04
C TYR A 571 16.50 -4.48 13.26
N SER A 572 17.10 -5.67 13.39
CA SER A 572 18.52 -5.82 13.71
C SER A 572 19.40 -5.18 12.64
N SER A 573 20.26 -4.25 13.07
CA SER A 573 21.20 -3.61 12.16
C SER A 573 22.23 -4.62 11.65
N PRO A 574 22.58 -4.59 10.35
CA PRO A 574 23.68 -5.40 9.83
C PRO A 574 25.05 -4.73 10.06
N ASN A 575 25.10 -3.48 10.55
CA ASN A 575 26.34 -2.82 10.93
C ASN A 575 26.79 -3.34 12.30
N ASP A 576 28.00 -3.89 12.37
CA ASP A 576 28.59 -4.60 13.52
C ASP A 576 28.54 -3.74 14.80
N SER A 577 29.05 -2.52 14.70
CA SER A 577 29.14 -1.58 15.82
C SER A 577 27.76 -1.12 16.32
N VAL A 578 26.78 -0.97 15.41
CA VAL A 578 25.40 -0.59 15.77
C VAL A 578 24.69 -1.78 16.40
N PHE A 579 24.84 -2.97 15.83
CA PHE A 579 24.25 -4.19 16.34
C PHE A 579 24.73 -4.48 17.77
N ASP A 580 26.03 -4.35 18.00
CA ASP A 580 26.63 -4.53 19.32
C ASP A 580 26.18 -3.48 20.35
N GLU A 581 26.06 -2.22 19.96
CA GLU A 581 25.56 -1.18 20.86
C GLU A 581 24.09 -1.41 21.23
N MET A 582 23.22 -1.57 20.23
CA MET A 582 21.78 -1.65 20.44
C MET A 582 21.34 -2.91 21.19
N ARG A 583 22.07 -4.03 21.03
CA ARG A 583 21.78 -5.28 21.77
C ARG A 583 22.28 -5.29 23.21
N ASN A 584 23.06 -4.29 23.62
CA ASN A 584 23.59 -4.18 24.98
C ASN A 584 23.03 -2.96 25.74
N ASP A 585 22.55 -1.93 25.03
CA ASP A 585 21.94 -0.76 25.64
C ASP A 585 20.48 -0.98 26.02
N LYS A 586 20.18 -0.84 27.32
CA LYS A 586 18.83 -0.98 27.88
C LYS A 586 17.86 0.11 27.45
N ASN A 587 18.35 1.27 27.02
CA ASN A 587 17.49 2.35 26.52
C ASN A 587 16.99 2.07 25.09
N THR A 588 17.61 1.13 24.38
CA THR A 588 17.23 0.72 23.03
C THR A 588 16.67 -0.72 23.01
N TYR A 589 17.47 -1.74 22.72
CA TYR A 589 17.03 -3.13 22.53
C TYR A 589 17.74 -4.17 23.41
N GLY A 590 18.53 -3.74 24.41
CA GLY A 590 19.32 -4.64 25.25
C GLY A 590 18.52 -5.69 26.02
N ASP A 591 17.29 -5.36 26.42
CA ASP A 591 16.38 -6.29 27.11
C ASP A 591 15.40 -7.01 26.14
N ILE A 592 15.53 -6.80 24.82
CA ILE A 592 14.64 -7.34 23.80
C ILE A 592 15.34 -8.49 23.07
N SER A 593 15.12 -9.71 23.55
CA SER A 593 15.77 -10.92 22.99
C SER A 593 15.53 -11.12 21.49
N ALA A 594 14.40 -10.63 20.97
CA ALA A 594 14.10 -10.69 19.54
C ALA A 594 15.04 -9.85 18.67
N TYR A 595 15.68 -8.81 19.20
CA TYR A 595 16.59 -7.97 18.42
C TYR A 595 17.92 -8.68 18.09
N THR A 596 18.23 -9.82 18.74
CA THR A 596 19.52 -10.51 18.59
C THR A 596 19.33 -11.87 17.90
N PRO A 597 19.42 -11.96 16.56
CA PRO A 597 19.33 -13.23 15.86
C PRO A 597 20.48 -14.16 16.25
N ARG A 598 20.24 -15.48 16.18
CA ARG A 598 21.32 -16.46 16.29
C ARG A 598 22.21 -16.42 15.05
N VAL A 599 23.50 -16.63 15.27
CA VAL A 599 24.52 -16.57 14.23
C VAL A 599 25.27 -17.88 14.22
N LYS A 600 25.55 -18.42 13.03
CA LYS A 600 26.32 -19.67 12.82
C LYS A 600 25.74 -20.88 13.56
N TYR A 601 24.43 -20.90 13.84
CA TYR A 601 23.78 -22.08 14.39
C TYR A 601 23.55 -23.12 13.28
N PRO A 602 24.10 -24.36 13.37
CA PRO A 602 24.12 -25.29 12.23
C PRO A 602 22.76 -25.68 11.65
N ARG A 603 21.70 -25.55 12.44
CA ARG A 603 20.32 -25.90 12.02
C ARG A 603 19.52 -24.70 11.52
N ASP A 604 20.03 -23.48 11.68
CA ASP A 604 19.38 -22.29 11.13
C ASP A 604 19.73 -22.17 9.64
N GLU A 605 18.74 -21.82 8.82
CA GLU A 605 18.90 -21.75 7.37
C GLU A 605 18.35 -20.44 6.80
N VAL A 606 18.81 -20.09 5.60
CA VAL A 606 18.27 -18.99 4.79
C VAL A 606 17.42 -19.58 3.67
N PHE A 607 16.32 -18.92 3.27
CA PHE A 607 15.50 -19.44 2.18
C PHE A 607 16.29 -19.46 0.86
N ALA A 608 16.18 -20.56 0.14
CA ALA A 608 16.70 -20.71 -1.20
C ALA A 608 15.57 -20.57 -2.23
N PHE A 609 15.91 -20.04 -3.40
CA PHE A 609 14.95 -19.93 -4.49
C PHE A 609 14.76 -21.25 -5.23
N ASP A 610 13.53 -21.78 -5.18
CA ASP A 610 13.09 -22.96 -5.93
C ASP A 610 11.65 -22.78 -6.47
N GLU A 611 11.51 -22.63 -7.79
CA GLU A 611 10.22 -22.39 -8.42
C GLU A 611 9.27 -23.61 -8.35
N ILE A 612 9.82 -24.82 -8.45
CA ILE A 612 9.03 -26.06 -8.47
C ILE A 612 8.44 -26.30 -7.08
N ASN A 613 9.29 -26.24 -6.05
CA ASN A 613 8.85 -26.41 -4.67
C ASN A 613 7.85 -25.32 -4.25
N LYS A 614 8.05 -24.07 -4.70
CA LYS A 614 7.09 -22.98 -4.41
C LYS A 614 5.67 -23.33 -4.88
N LYS A 615 5.51 -23.86 -6.09
CA LYS A 615 4.19 -24.27 -6.62
C LYS A 615 3.57 -25.40 -5.80
N ILE A 616 4.38 -26.39 -5.42
CA ILE A 616 3.93 -27.54 -4.61
C ILE A 616 3.47 -27.07 -3.22
N ILE A 617 4.30 -26.30 -2.52
CA ILE A 617 4.03 -25.79 -1.18
C ILE A 617 2.78 -24.87 -1.20
N SER A 618 2.65 -24.00 -2.19
CA SER A 618 1.47 -23.11 -2.33
C SER A 618 0.16 -23.89 -2.51
N ASN A 619 0.17 -24.96 -3.31
CA ASN A 619 -0.99 -25.84 -3.48
C ASN A 619 -1.35 -26.55 -2.16
N LEU A 620 -0.36 -27.12 -1.47
CA LEU A 620 -0.58 -27.80 -0.19
C LEU A 620 -1.04 -26.82 0.90
N TRP A 621 -0.49 -25.61 0.96
CA TRP A 621 -0.92 -24.56 1.89
C TRP A 621 -2.38 -24.19 1.68
N SER A 622 -2.81 -24.05 0.42
CA SER A 622 -4.22 -23.81 0.10
C SER A 622 -5.14 -24.91 0.66
N LYS A 623 -4.70 -26.18 0.60
CA LYS A 623 -5.42 -27.30 1.23
C LYS A 623 -5.43 -27.23 2.75
N VAL A 624 -4.33 -26.80 3.40
CA VAL A 624 -4.29 -26.56 4.85
C VAL A 624 -5.30 -25.49 5.25
N LYS A 625 -5.39 -24.39 4.48
CA LYS A 625 -6.35 -23.30 4.74
C LYS A 625 -7.80 -23.78 4.59
N ILE A 626 -8.11 -24.55 3.56
CA ILE A 626 -9.42 -25.18 3.38
C ILE A 626 -9.73 -26.11 4.57
N TYR A 627 -8.78 -26.93 5.01
CA TYR A 627 -8.98 -27.79 6.18
C TYR A 627 -9.26 -26.96 7.44
N ALA A 628 -8.51 -25.89 7.68
CA ALA A 628 -8.71 -24.99 8.82
C ALA A 628 -10.10 -24.34 8.82
N SER A 629 -10.61 -23.91 7.65
CA SER A 629 -11.93 -23.29 7.57
C SER A 629 -13.07 -24.28 7.85
N THR A 630 -12.92 -25.56 7.49
CA THR A 630 -13.94 -26.60 7.76
C THR A 630 -14.00 -27.06 9.22
N LYS A 631 -12.98 -26.76 10.02
CA LYS A 631 -12.86 -27.18 11.43
C LYS A 631 -13.13 -26.04 12.43
N ARG A 632 -13.40 -24.83 11.95
CA ARG A 632 -13.73 -23.67 12.80
C ARG A 632 -15.07 -23.86 13.50
#